data_AF-A0A1U7DBT1-F1
#
_entry.id   AF-A0A1U7DBT1-F1
#
_cell.length_a   1.000
_cell.length_b   1.000
_cell.length_c   1.000
_cell.angle_alpha   90.00
_cell.angle_beta   90.00
_cell.angle_gamma   90.00
#
_symmetry.space_group_name_H-M   'P 1'
#
loop_
_entity.id
_entity.type
_entity.pdbx_description
1 polymer ?
#
loop_
_entity_poly.entity_id
_entity_poly.type
_entity_poly.pdbx_seq_one_letter_code
_entity_poly.pdbx_strand_id
1 'polypeptide(L)'
;MTDKRKAEEGALAPWFEAGRAEAPAASEDWLARMERMALDEMPAPRPAAAPETPAAQVRRGGWLRETLGALGGWPAMAGLVAACATGIWFGAADPSGLTDLLDAASGDTITALEPASGFDYAMLGL
;
A
#
# COMPACT_ATOMS: atom_id res chain seq x y z
N MET A 1 11.89 -21.57 -8.84
CA MET A 1 11.38 -20.37 -8.14
C MET A 1 9.86 -20.20 -8.21
N THR A 2 9.15 -20.86 -9.14
CA THR A 2 7.68 -20.76 -9.31
C THR A 2 6.87 -21.68 -8.40
N ASP A 3 7.46 -22.79 -7.95
CA ASP A 3 6.78 -23.83 -7.18
C ASP A 3 6.40 -23.40 -5.75
N LYS A 4 7.35 -22.78 -5.03
CA LYS A 4 7.09 -22.22 -3.68
C LYS A 4 5.97 -21.18 -3.67
N ARG A 5 5.89 -20.35 -4.73
CA ARG A 5 4.89 -19.29 -4.85
C ARG A 5 3.48 -19.88 -5.01
N LYS A 6 3.34 -20.97 -5.78
CA LYS A 6 2.07 -21.68 -5.92
C LYS A 6 1.60 -22.29 -4.60
N ALA A 7 2.54 -22.80 -3.79
CA ALA A 7 2.23 -23.34 -2.47
C ALA A 7 1.72 -22.25 -1.49
N GLU A 8 2.24 -21.04 -1.56
CA GLU A 8 1.80 -19.88 -0.76
C GLU A 8 0.48 -19.27 -1.26
N GLU A 9 0.29 -19.22 -2.58
CA GLU A 9 -0.95 -18.73 -3.21
C GLU A 9 -2.14 -19.69 -2.96
N GLY A 10 -1.86 -20.98 -2.73
CA GLY A 10 -2.85 -21.97 -2.33
C GLY A 10 -4.05 -22.02 -3.28
N ALA A 11 -5.26 -21.85 -2.73
CA ALA A 11 -6.50 -21.85 -3.50
C ALA A 11 -6.64 -20.68 -4.49
N LEU A 12 -5.84 -19.62 -4.34
CA LEU A 12 -5.88 -18.43 -5.21
C LEU A 12 -4.99 -18.57 -6.45
N ALA A 13 -4.11 -19.58 -6.50
CA ALA A 13 -3.20 -19.79 -7.62
C ALA A 13 -3.88 -19.84 -9.01
N PRO A 14 -5.05 -20.50 -9.20
CA PRO A 14 -5.75 -20.50 -10.48
C PRO A 14 -6.22 -19.10 -10.92
N TRP A 15 -6.61 -18.26 -9.97
CA TRP A 15 -7.09 -16.90 -10.24
C TRP A 15 -5.93 -15.96 -10.64
N PHE A 16 -4.77 -16.10 -10.00
CA PHE A 16 -3.56 -15.38 -10.40
C PHE A 16 -2.96 -15.87 -11.72
N GLU A 17 -3.17 -17.14 -12.07
CA GLU A 17 -2.84 -17.64 -13.41
C GLU A 17 -3.78 -17.06 -14.48
N ALA A 18 -5.09 -17.04 -14.23
CA ALA A 18 -6.05 -16.42 -15.13
C ALA A 18 -5.75 -14.91 -15.34
N GLY A 19 -5.48 -14.18 -14.27
CA GLY A 19 -5.13 -12.75 -14.35
C GLY A 19 -3.82 -12.46 -15.11
N ARG A 20 -2.87 -13.40 -15.12
CA ARG A 20 -1.64 -13.27 -15.91
C ARG A 20 -1.85 -13.63 -17.38
N ALA A 21 -2.71 -14.60 -17.66
CA ALA A 21 -3.05 -14.97 -19.03
C ALA A 21 -3.76 -13.83 -19.78
N GLU A 22 -4.62 -13.10 -19.06
CA GLU A 22 -5.41 -11.99 -19.61
C GLU A 22 -4.77 -10.60 -19.37
N ALA A 23 -3.50 -10.56 -18.95
CA ALA A 23 -2.85 -9.29 -18.63
C ALA A 23 -2.73 -8.43 -19.91
N PRO A 24 -3.37 -7.24 -19.96
CA PRO A 24 -3.25 -6.38 -21.13
C PRO A 24 -1.82 -5.87 -21.25
N ALA A 25 -1.30 -5.84 -22.48
CA ALA A 25 -0.03 -5.20 -22.74
C ALA A 25 -0.11 -3.71 -22.35
N ALA A 26 0.93 -3.20 -21.70
CA ALA A 26 1.01 -1.78 -21.39
C ALA A 26 1.01 -0.95 -22.68
N SER A 27 0.30 0.18 -22.71
CA SER A 27 0.27 1.04 -23.89
C SER A 27 1.63 1.68 -24.15
N GLU A 28 1.94 1.92 -25.43
CA GLU A 28 3.20 2.55 -25.84
C GLU A 28 3.38 3.94 -25.21
N ASP A 29 2.30 4.73 -25.17
CA ASP A 29 2.30 6.05 -24.53
C ASP A 29 2.65 5.98 -23.03
N TRP A 30 2.17 4.94 -22.34
CA TRP A 30 2.47 4.73 -20.94
C TRP A 30 3.94 4.35 -20.74
N LEU A 31 4.47 3.45 -21.58
CA LEU A 31 5.88 3.05 -21.54
C LEU A 31 6.81 4.24 -21.81
N ALA A 32 6.51 5.05 -22.83
CA ALA A 32 7.28 6.24 -23.17
C ALA A 32 7.27 7.27 -22.04
N ARG A 33 6.13 7.45 -21.36
CA ARG A 33 6.05 8.32 -20.18
C ARG A 33 6.87 7.78 -19.01
N MET A 34 6.81 6.47 -18.76
CA MET A 34 7.58 5.81 -17.69
C MET A 34 9.08 5.97 -17.93
N GLU A 35 9.55 5.76 -19.14
CA GLU A 35 10.96 5.93 -19.50
C GLU A 35 11.43 7.37 -19.28
N ARG A 36 10.64 8.37 -19.70
CA ARG A 36 10.96 9.77 -19.44
C ARG A 36 11.08 10.07 -17.94
N MET A 37 10.13 9.58 -17.14
CA MET A 37 10.20 9.75 -15.68
C MET A 37 11.43 9.07 -15.08
N ALA A 38 11.82 7.90 -15.59
CA ALA A 38 13.02 7.21 -15.13
C ALA A 38 14.29 8.01 -15.46
N LEU A 39 14.37 8.59 -16.67
CA LEU A 39 15.49 9.45 -17.08
C LEU A 39 15.58 10.73 -16.25
N ASP A 40 14.44 11.34 -15.91
CA ASP A 40 14.40 12.55 -15.06
C ASP A 40 14.91 12.28 -13.65
N GLU A 41 14.69 11.07 -13.12
CA GLU A 41 15.13 10.66 -11.78
C GLU A 41 16.57 10.09 -11.76
N MET A 42 17.17 9.86 -12.94
CA MET A 42 18.55 9.37 -12.99
C MET A 42 19.48 10.40 -12.36
N PRO A 43 20.26 10.04 -11.33
CA PRO A 43 21.21 10.96 -10.74
C PRO A 43 22.23 11.37 -11.82
N ALA A 44 22.35 12.67 -12.04
CA ALA A 44 23.35 13.20 -12.97
C ALA A 44 24.74 12.65 -12.58
N PRO A 45 25.57 12.23 -13.55
CA PRO A 45 26.95 11.83 -13.28
C PRO A 45 27.62 12.97 -12.51
N ARG A 46 27.91 12.72 -11.23
CA ARG A 46 28.65 13.68 -10.42
C ARG A 46 30.00 13.83 -11.12
N PRO A 47 30.39 15.02 -11.60
CA PRO A 47 31.74 15.20 -12.09
C PRO A 47 32.67 14.71 -10.99
N ALA A 48 33.63 13.84 -11.35
CA ALA A 48 34.64 13.38 -10.42
C ALA A 48 35.18 14.62 -9.72
N ALA A 49 34.93 14.72 -8.42
CA ALA A 49 35.35 15.89 -7.66
C ALA A 49 36.83 16.07 -7.93
N ALA A 50 37.21 17.24 -8.48
CA ALA A 50 38.58 17.69 -8.36
C ALA A 50 38.96 17.57 -6.88
N PRO A 51 40.21 17.22 -6.52
CA PRO A 51 40.59 17.09 -5.12
C PRO A 51 40.37 18.43 -4.42
N GLU A 52 39.21 18.59 -3.78
CA GLU A 52 38.89 19.72 -2.96
C GLU A 52 39.78 19.58 -1.72
N THR A 53 40.67 20.56 -1.55
CA THR A 53 41.32 20.81 -0.27
C THR A 53 40.22 20.83 0.80
N PRO A 54 40.38 20.10 1.93
CA PRO A 54 39.28 19.91 2.86
C PRO A 54 38.93 21.24 3.52
N ALA A 55 37.97 21.95 2.94
CA ALA A 55 37.25 22.99 3.64
C ALA A 55 36.48 22.27 4.73
N ALA A 56 36.93 22.44 5.97
CA ALA A 56 36.26 21.96 7.16
C ALA A 56 34.86 22.59 7.24
N GLN A 57 33.88 21.99 6.56
CA GLN A 57 32.48 22.27 6.78
C GLN A 57 32.15 21.70 8.15
N VAL A 58 32.11 22.60 9.13
CA VAL A 58 31.68 22.35 10.49
C VAL A 58 30.24 21.82 10.46
N ARG A 59 30.08 20.51 10.32
CA ARG A 59 28.80 19.80 10.49
C ARG A 59 28.49 19.76 11.98
N ARG A 60 28.01 20.88 12.55
CA ARG A 60 27.40 20.93 13.88
C ARG A 60 25.95 20.41 13.85
N GLY A 61 25.77 19.21 13.30
CA GLY A 61 24.53 18.45 13.46
C GLY A 61 24.76 17.41 14.53
N GLY A 62 24.15 17.55 15.70
CA GLY A 62 24.22 16.52 16.74
C GLY A 62 23.74 15.17 16.21
N TRP A 63 24.21 14.07 16.81
CA TRP A 63 23.95 12.69 16.41
C TRP A 63 22.49 12.41 15.97
N LEU A 64 21.51 13.01 16.66
CA LEU A 64 20.09 12.94 16.29
C LEU A 64 19.77 13.46 14.88
N ARG A 65 20.38 14.54 14.41
CA ARG A 65 20.14 15.06 13.05
C ARG A 65 20.72 14.14 11.98
N GLU A 66 21.83 13.47 12.30
CA GLU A 66 22.43 12.47 11.42
C GLU A 66 21.58 11.21 11.34
N THR A 67 21.04 10.72 12.47
CA THR A 67 20.14 9.56 12.47
C THR A 67 18.80 9.87 11.80
N LEU A 68 18.21 11.05 12.03
CA LEU A 68 17.01 11.47 11.31
C LEU A 68 17.28 11.62 9.80
N GLY A 69 18.43 12.15 9.40
CA GLY A 69 18.83 12.22 7.99
C GLY A 69 18.92 10.84 7.34
N ALA A 70 19.48 9.84 8.05
CA ALA A 70 19.58 8.46 7.57
C ALA A 70 18.21 7.75 7.50
N LEU A 71 17.26 8.12 8.35
CA LEU A 71 15.91 7.52 8.41
C LEU A 71 14.92 8.12 7.38
N GLY A 72 15.35 9.07 6.54
CA GLY A 72 14.49 9.73 5.56
C GLY A 72 14.07 11.16 5.94
N GLY A 73 14.62 11.71 7.02
CA GLY A 73 14.45 13.11 7.43
C GLY A 73 13.09 13.39 8.07
N TRP A 74 12.63 14.62 7.90
CA TRP A 74 11.33 15.10 8.40
C TRP A 74 10.11 14.31 7.90
N PRO A 75 10.02 13.84 6.64
CA PRO A 75 8.85 13.06 6.20
C PRO A 75 8.73 11.70 6.89
N ALA A 76 9.84 11.05 7.27
CA ALA A 76 9.80 9.83 8.06
C ALA A 76 9.20 10.05 9.46
N MET A 77 9.47 11.22 10.07
CA MET A 77 8.84 11.61 11.34
C MET A 77 7.36 11.91 11.19
N ALA A 78 6.94 12.55 10.10
CA ALA A 78 5.52 12.75 9.81
C ALA A 78 4.78 11.41 9.66
N GLY A 79 5.38 10.44 8.98
CA GLY A 79 4.85 9.08 8.86
C GLY A 79 4.75 8.35 10.20
N LEU A 80 5.79 8.44 11.05
CA LEU A 80 5.78 7.86 12.40
C LEU A 80 4.67 8.45 13.27
N VAL A 81 4.51 9.78 13.25
CA VAL A 81 3.45 10.46 14.01
C VAL A 81 2.06 10.04 13.50
N ALA A 82 1.86 9.97 12.19
CA ALA A 82 0.61 9.51 11.60
C ALA A 82 0.31 8.04 11.98
N ALA A 83 1.31 7.17 11.99
CA ALA A 83 1.16 5.78 12.42
C ALA A 83 0.78 5.67 13.91
N CYS A 84 1.42 6.45 14.79
CA CYS A 84 1.06 6.52 16.20
C CYS A 84 -0.36 7.06 16.42
N ALA A 85 -0.75 8.12 15.71
CA ALA A 85 -2.10 8.69 15.79
C ALA A 85 -3.16 7.69 15.33
N THR A 86 -2.88 6.98 14.24
CA THR A 86 -3.73 5.90 13.74
C THR A 86 -3.83 4.75 14.73
N GLY A 87 -2.71 4.36 15.36
CA GLY A 87 -2.70 3.33 16.40
C GLY A 87 -3.52 3.71 17.63
N ILE A 88 -3.48 4.97 18.06
CA ILE A 88 -4.32 5.48 19.15
C ILE A 88 -5.80 5.46 18.75
N TRP A 89 -6.12 5.86 17.51
CA TRP A 89 -7.48 5.84 16.99
C TRP A 89 -8.09 4.44 17.02
N PHE A 90 -7.37 3.45 16.50
CA PHE A 90 -7.84 2.07 16.50
C PHE A 90 -7.77 1.40 17.88
N GLY A 91 -6.79 1.76 18.72
CA GLY A 91 -6.66 1.22 20.06
C GLY A 91 -7.70 1.74 21.06
N ALA A 92 -8.25 2.94 20.82
CA ALA A 92 -9.30 3.53 21.65
C ALA A 92 -10.73 3.10 21.23
N ALA A 93 -10.88 2.41 20.10
CA ALA A 93 -12.16 1.86 19.69
C ALA A 93 -12.44 0.59 20.50
N ASP A 94 -13.20 0.72 21.57
CA ASP A 94 -13.77 -0.42 22.30
C ASP A 94 -14.63 -1.24 21.32
N PRO A 95 -14.36 -2.54 21.12
CA PRO A 95 -15.12 -3.38 20.20
C PRO A 95 -16.60 -3.49 20.56
N SER A 96 -17.02 -3.06 21.75
CA SER A 96 -18.41 -2.99 22.18
C SER A 96 -19.28 -2.12 21.25
N GLY A 97 -18.78 -0.96 20.81
CA GLY A 97 -19.49 -0.08 19.87
C GLY A 97 -19.55 -0.63 18.43
N LEU A 98 -18.59 -1.47 18.05
CA LEU A 98 -18.61 -2.20 16.78
C LEU A 98 -19.68 -3.28 16.80
N THR A 99 -19.85 -4.01 17.92
CA THR A 99 -20.94 -4.98 18.06
C THR A 99 -22.31 -4.31 18.00
N ASP A 100 -22.53 -3.17 18.65
CA ASP A 100 -23.84 -2.48 18.59
C ASP A 100 -24.16 -1.95 17.18
N LEU A 101 -23.17 -1.42 16.45
CA LEU A 101 -23.34 -1.01 15.05
C LEU A 101 -23.59 -2.21 14.13
N LEU A 102 -22.91 -3.32 14.36
CA LEU A 102 -23.08 -4.53 13.58
C LEU A 102 -24.44 -5.18 13.89
N ASP A 103 -24.91 -5.16 15.13
CA ASP A 103 -26.21 -5.69 15.56
C ASP A 103 -27.36 -4.82 15.03
N ALA A 104 -27.21 -3.49 15.06
CA ALA A 104 -28.13 -2.55 14.43
C ALA A 104 -28.21 -2.73 12.90
N ALA A 105 -27.08 -2.96 12.23
CA ALA A 105 -27.04 -3.24 10.78
C ALA A 105 -27.59 -4.64 10.44
N SER A 106 -27.38 -5.61 11.33
CA SER A 106 -27.85 -6.99 11.19
C SER A 106 -29.37 -7.11 11.38
N GLY A 107 -29.95 -6.32 12.31
CA GLY A 107 -31.39 -6.31 12.55
C GLY A 107 -32.23 -5.83 11.37
N ASP A 108 -31.71 -4.91 10.55
CA ASP A 108 -32.42 -4.36 9.38
C ASP A 108 -32.14 -5.14 8.08
N THR A 109 -30.99 -5.82 7.98
CA THR A 109 -30.54 -6.47 6.73
C THR A 109 -30.83 -7.98 6.69
N ILE A 110 -30.92 -8.67 7.84
CA ILE A 110 -31.07 -10.14 7.88
C ILE A 110 -32.48 -10.59 7.42
N THR A 111 -33.50 -9.73 7.46
CA THR A 111 -34.82 -10.07 6.90
C THR A 111 -34.86 -10.03 5.37
N ALA A 112 -33.89 -9.36 4.73
CA ALA A 112 -33.80 -9.24 3.26
C ALA A 112 -32.77 -10.20 2.64
N LEU A 113 -31.86 -10.75 3.44
CA LEU A 113 -30.78 -11.66 3.00
C LEU A 113 -31.05 -13.12 3.37
N GLU A 114 -32.29 -13.58 3.32
CA GLU A 114 -32.56 -15.01 3.36
C GLU A 114 -32.28 -15.60 1.96
N PRO A 115 -31.25 -16.45 1.79
CA PRO A 115 -30.80 -16.89 0.48
C PRO A 115 -31.78 -17.82 -0.25
N ALA A 116 -32.76 -18.43 0.42
CA ALA A 116 -33.83 -19.18 -0.24
C ALA A 116 -34.86 -18.25 -0.92
N SER A 117 -35.15 -17.09 -0.35
CA SER A 117 -36.07 -16.09 -0.91
C SER A 117 -35.56 -15.49 -2.22
N GLY A 118 -34.26 -15.27 -2.34
CA GLY A 118 -33.63 -14.81 -3.58
C GLY A 118 -33.72 -15.83 -4.73
N PHE A 119 -33.78 -17.12 -4.41
CA PHE A 119 -33.93 -18.19 -5.40
C PHE A 119 -35.35 -18.28 -5.96
N ASP A 120 -36.37 -18.09 -5.11
CA ASP A 120 -37.77 -18.01 -5.54
C ASP A 120 -38.03 -16.79 -6.45
N TYR A 121 -37.42 -15.63 -6.15
CA TYR A 121 -37.47 -14.47 -7.05
C TYR A 121 -36.84 -14.74 -8.41
N ALA A 122 -35.69 -15.43 -8.45
CA ALA A 122 -35.03 -15.80 -9.70
C ALA A 122 -35.83 -16.83 -10.53
N MET A 123 -36.61 -17.71 -9.89
CA MET A 123 -37.49 -18.67 -10.57
C MET A 123 -38.81 -18.06 -11.06
N LEU A 124 -39.32 -17.02 -10.40
CA LEU A 124 -40.52 -16.29 -10.81
C LEU A 124 -40.28 -15.30 -11.96
N GLY A 125 -39.02 -15.03 -12.32
CA GLY A 125 -38.66 -14.27 -13.52
C GLY A 125 -39.10 -12.79 -13.48
N LEU A 126 -39.16 -12.19 -12.29
CA LEU A 126 -39.39 -10.76 -12.08
C LEU A 126 -38.07 -10.00 -11.90
#